data_AF-A0A644ZC53-F1
#
_entry.id   AF-A0A644ZC53-F1
#
_cell.length_a   1.000
_cell.length_b   1.000
_cell.length_c   1.000
_cell.angle_alpha   90.00
_cell.angle_beta   90.00
_cell.angle_gamma   90.00
#
_symmetry.space_group_name_H-M   'P 1'
#
loop_
_entity.id
_entity.type
_entity.pdbx_description
1 polymer ?
#
loop_
_entity_poly.entity_id
_entity_poly.type
_entity_poly.pdbx_seq_one_letter_code
_entity_poly.pdbx_strand_id
1 'polypeptide(L)' 'MQVYFFLFVVLPAIRGQGEKAPAKPWEAAEGLEWEVPSPAPFHTFEIPPKLDATATRVIG' A
#
# COMPACT_ATOMS: atom_id res chain seq x y z
N MET A 1 19.19 15.63 16.54
CA MET A 1 18.72 14.44 17.28
C MET A 1 17.56 13.72 16.59
N GLN A 2 16.53 14.41 16.08
CA GLN A 2 15.38 13.75 15.41
C GLN A 2 15.75 12.93 14.15
N VAL A 3 16.74 13.38 13.37
CA VAL A 3 17.19 12.68 12.15
C VAL A 3 17.70 11.26 12.44
N TYR A 4 18.42 11.06 13.54
CA TYR A 4 18.94 9.73 13.91
C TYR A 4 17.82 8.76 14.28
N PHE A 5 16.76 9.24 14.93
CA PHE A 5 15.57 8.45 15.23
C PHE A 5 14.86 8.01 13.94
N PHE A 6 14.70 8.93 12.98
CA PHE A 6 14.11 8.59 11.67
C PHE A 6 14.90 7.49 10.96
N LEU A 7 16.23 7.58 10.91
CA LEU A 7 17.08 6.56 10.30
C LEU A 7 17.01 5.21 11.03
N PHE A 8 16.96 5.24 12.37
CA PHE A 8 16.80 4.03 13.17
C PHE A 8 15.52 3.26 12.84
N VAL A 9 14.43 3.96 12.50
CA VAL A 9 13.15 3.34 12.10
C VAL A 9 13.15 2.90 10.62
N VAL A 10 13.64 3.75 9.72
CA VAL A 10 13.53 3.51 8.26
C VAL A 10 14.55 2.49 7.76
N LEU A 11 15.78 2.47 8.30
CA LEU A 11 16.84 1.58 7.80
C LEU A 11 16.48 0.08 7.92
N PRO A 12 15.93 -0.44 9.03
CA PRO A 12 15.43 -1.81 9.10
C PRO A 12 14.30 -2.09 8.09
N ALA A 13 13.36 -1.15 7.95
CA ALA A 13 12.20 -1.29 7.08
C ALA A 13 12.60 -1.43 5.59
N ILE A 14 13.51 -0.57 5.11
CA ILE A 14 14.01 -0.66 3.72
C ILE A 14 14.89 -1.90 3.48
N ARG A 15 15.45 -2.48 4.54
CA ARG A 15 16.21 -3.74 4.50
C ARG A 15 15.31 -4.98 4.56
N GLY A 16 13.98 -4.80 4.55
CA GLY A 16 13.00 -5.90 4.55
C GLY A 16 12.88 -6.62 5.89
N GLN A 17 13.19 -5.96 7.01
CA GLN A 17 12.98 -6.54 8.33
C GLN A 17 11.53 -6.34 8.78
N GLY A 18 10.88 -7.42 9.26
CA GLY A 18 9.50 -7.42 9.73
C GLY A 18 8.51 -8.10 8.78
N GLU A 19 7.23 -8.06 9.13
CA GLU A 19 6.15 -8.56 8.28
C GLU A 19 5.89 -7.60 7.11
N LYS A 20 5.51 -8.15 5.96
CA LYS A 20 5.10 -7.33 4.82
C LYS A 20 3.81 -6.60 5.18
N ALA A 21 3.76 -5.31 4.87
CA ALA A 21 2.54 -4.54 5.05
C ALA A 21 1.40 -5.18 4.22
N PRO A 22 0.17 -5.26 4.77
CA PRO A 22 -0.99 -5.62 3.97
C PRO A 22 -1.25 -4.56 2.88
N ALA A 23 -2.09 -4.89 1.89
CA ALA A 23 -2.50 -3.96 0.83
C ALA A 23 -3.08 -2.64 1.41
N LYS A 24 -3.89 -2.75 2.47
CA LYS A 24 -4.49 -1.64 3.19
C LYS A 24 -4.05 -1.64 4.67
N PRO A 25 -2.92 -1.01 5.02
CA PRO A 25 -2.41 -0.96 6.39
C PRO A 25 -3.13 0.06 7.29
N TRP A 26 -3.91 0.98 6.72
CA TRP A 26 -4.62 2.04 7.45
C TRP A 26 -6.13 1.85 7.40
N GLU A 27 -6.83 2.09 8.51
CA GLU A 27 -8.28 1.84 8.61
C GLU A 27 -9.11 2.69 7.62
N ALA A 28 -8.80 3.98 7.52
CA ALA A 28 -9.51 4.96 6.68
C ALA A 28 -8.92 5.13 5.27
N ALA A 29 -8.05 4.21 4.82
CA ALA A 29 -7.52 4.23 3.46
C ALA A 29 -8.62 3.86 2.46
N GLU A 30 -8.84 4.73 1.47
CA GLU A 30 -9.82 4.56 0.39
C GLU A 30 -9.17 4.87 -0.95
N GLY A 31 -9.71 4.30 -2.03
CA GLY A 31 -9.12 4.40 -3.36
C GLY A 31 -8.51 3.09 -3.85
N LEU A 32 -8.28 3.03 -5.16
CA LEU A 32 -7.86 1.81 -5.84
C LEU A 32 -6.44 1.39 -5.48
N GLU A 33 -5.59 2.30 -5.02
CA GLU A 33 -4.23 2.00 -4.58
C GLU A 33 -4.18 1.05 -3.37
N TRP A 34 -5.27 0.95 -2.61
CA TRP A 34 -5.39 0.06 -1.43
C TRP A 34 -5.97 -1.31 -1.76
N GLU A 35 -6.45 -1.50 -2.99
CA GLU A 35 -6.89 -2.79 -3.54
C GLU A 35 -5.71 -3.52 -4.23
N VAL A 36 -4.56 -2.86 -4.35
CA VAL A 36 -3.35 -3.39 -4.99
C VAL A 36 -2.49 -4.08 -3.92
N PRO A 37 -1.92 -5.26 -4.21
CA PRO A 37 -1.07 -5.95 -3.23
C PRO A 37 0.17 -5.12 -2.88
N SER A 38 0.71 -5.34 -1.68
CA SER A 38 1.96 -4.74 -1.23
C SER A 38 3.06 -5.82 -1.15
N PRO A 39 4.21 -5.64 -1.85
CA PRO A 39 4.56 -4.54 -2.74
C PRO A 39 3.74 -4.54 -4.04
N ALA A 40 3.55 -3.35 -4.61
CA ALA A 40 2.79 -3.20 -5.85
C ALA A 40 3.45 -3.95 -7.02
N PRO A 41 2.67 -4.59 -7.91
CA PRO A 41 3.18 -5.13 -9.17
C PRO A 41 3.68 -4.00 -10.09
N PHE A 42 4.42 -4.36 -11.14
CA PHE A 42 4.94 -3.39 -12.11
C PHE A 42 3.83 -2.65 -12.89
N HIS A 43 2.78 -3.38 -13.26
CA HIS A 43 1.55 -2.81 -13.81
C HIS A 43 0.41 -2.99 -12.81
N THR A 44 -0.16 -1.89 -12.34
CA THR A 44 -1.16 -1.89 -11.28
C THR A 44 -2.44 -2.63 -11.69
N PHE A 45 -2.94 -2.35 -12.89
CA PHE A 45 -4.11 -3.00 -13.47
C PHE A 45 -3.85 -3.27 -14.96
N GLU A 46 -3.80 -4.54 -15.35
CA GLU A 46 -3.74 -4.91 -16.77
C GLU A 46 -5.11 -4.77 -17.44
N ILE A 47 -6.17 -5.11 -16.71
CA ILE A 47 -7.57 -4.97 -17.12
C ILE A 47 -8.21 -3.92 -16.22
N PRO A 48 -8.90 -2.91 -16.79
CA PRO A 48 -9.59 -1.91 -15.98
C PRO A 48 -10.57 -2.57 -14.99
N PRO A 49 -10.46 -2.28 -13.68
CA PRO A 49 -11.36 -2.84 -12.69
C PRO A 49 -12.76 -2.27 -12.86
N LYS A 50 -13.78 -3.07 -12.55
CA LYS A 50 -15.15 -2.57 -12.41
C LYS A 50 -15.25 -1.86 -11.07
N LEU A 51 -15.85 -0.67 -11.06
CA LEU A 51 -15.88 0.17 -9.87
C LEU A 51 -17.29 0.28 -9.29
N ASP A 52 -17.36 0.49 -7.99
CA ASP A 52 -18.59 0.91 -7.34
C ASP A 52 -19.06 2.29 -7.82
N ALA A 53 -20.28 2.68 -7.45
CA ALA A 53 -20.86 3.96 -7.86
C ALA A 53 -20.04 5.18 -7.37
N THR A 54 -19.25 5.01 -6.31
CA THR A 54 -18.36 6.03 -5.75
C THR A 54 -16.98 6.08 -6.42
N ALA A 55 -16.66 5.13 -7.30
CA ALA A 55 -15.36 4.98 -7.96
C ALA A 55 -14.17 4.86 -7.00
N THR A 56 -14.40 4.36 -5.78
CA THR A 56 -13.37 4.23 -4.74
C THR A 56 -13.01 2.79 -4.44
N ARG A 57 -13.82 1.83 -4.88
CA ARG A 57 -13.59 0.40 -4.65
C ARG A 57 -13.83 -0.43 -5.90
N VAL A 58 -13.12 -1.55 -5.99
CA VAL A 58 -13.32 -2.55 -7.03
C VAL A 58 -14.53 -3.42 -6.66
N ILE A 59 -15.40 -3.67 -7.64
CA ILE A 59 -16.53 -4.60 -7.52
C ILE A 59 -16.37 -5.72 -8.54
N GLY A 60 -16.78 -6.93 -8.18
CA GLY A 60 -16.81 -8.09 -9.09
C GLY A 60 -15.72 -9.10 -8.83
#